data_AF-A0A7S2G6L9-F1
#
_entry.id   AF-A0A7S2G6L9-F1
#
_cell.length_a   1.000
_cell.length_b   1.000
_cell.length_c   1.000
_cell.angle_alpha   90.00
_cell.angle_beta   90.00
_cell.angle_gamma   90.00
#
_symmetry.space_group_name_H-M   'P 1'
#
loop_
_entity.id
_entity.type
_entity.pdbx_description
1 polymer ?
#
loop_
_entity_poly.entity_id
_entity_poly.type
_entity_poly.pdbx_seq_one_letter_code
_entity_poly.pdbx_strand_id
1 'polypeptide(L)'
;MNQTRKHMADLLTDFAPRFEKLEPSEGKIRQYKTAIFIFPDIEAEDAHETVDYVQAQVKRMFVERGLMIGEFHSANNATGLRNTSFYPLRTPYPCLAVRHMVPGDFVFMTLDSYDIDLQVKLLQGFLEVFGDEGHRKEVKEAKKAFDKATIMQITAKLNRSKAKSTSNAPSSEGPRAAGTQSC
;
A
#
# COMPACT_ATOMS: atom_id res chain seq x y z
N MET A 1 19.75 -9.63 -4.40
CA MET A 1 18.43 -9.19 -3.91
C MET A 1 17.76 -8.13 -4.79
N ASN A 2 18.34 -6.95 -5.04
CA ASN A 2 17.65 -5.89 -5.81
C ASN A 2 17.19 -6.32 -7.22
N GLN A 3 18.02 -7.08 -7.95
CA GLN A 3 17.65 -7.58 -9.28
C GLN A 3 16.49 -8.59 -9.20
N THR A 4 16.52 -9.51 -8.24
CA THR A 4 15.47 -10.51 -8.01
C THR A 4 14.13 -9.84 -7.71
N ARG A 5 14.11 -8.89 -6.76
CA ARG A 5 12.91 -8.12 -6.40
C ARG A 5 12.34 -7.39 -7.62
N LYS A 6 13.20 -6.75 -8.41
CA LYS A 6 12.80 -6.08 -9.66
C LYS A 6 12.18 -7.06 -10.65
N HIS A 7 12.83 -8.18 -10.94
CA HIS A 7 12.28 -9.19 -11.86
C HIS A 7 10.94 -9.74 -11.40
N MET A 8 10.75 -9.98 -10.09
CA MET A 8 9.47 -10.41 -9.55
C MET A 8 8.38 -9.35 -9.73
N ALA A 9 8.70 -8.07 -9.44
CA ALA A 9 7.77 -6.97 -9.63
C ALA A 9 7.38 -6.78 -11.11
N ASP A 10 8.35 -6.87 -12.02
CA ASP A 10 8.14 -6.79 -13.47
C ASP A 10 7.25 -7.95 -13.95
N LEU A 11 7.55 -9.19 -13.51
CA LEU A 11 6.74 -10.38 -13.81
C LEU A 11 5.28 -10.20 -13.39
N LEU A 12 5.04 -9.72 -12.16
CA LEU A 12 3.69 -9.52 -11.63
C LEU A 12 2.94 -8.40 -12.35
N THR A 13 3.64 -7.32 -12.68
CA THR A 13 3.10 -6.20 -13.45
C THR A 13 2.66 -6.65 -14.84
N ASP A 14 3.48 -7.44 -15.52
CA ASP A 14 3.16 -8.01 -16.83
C ASP A 14 2.05 -9.07 -16.75
N PHE A 15 1.95 -9.77 -15.63
CA PHE A 15 0.95 -10.81 -15.42
C PHE A 15 -0.44 -10.28 -15.09
N ALA A 16 -0.56 -9.18 -14.35
CA ALA A 16 -1.85 -8.62 -13.93
C ALA A 16 -2.88 -8.49 -15.09
N PRO A 17 -2.56 -7.90 -16.25
CA PRO A 17 -3.50 -7.82 -17.37
C PRO A 17 -3.78 -9.18 -18.03
N ARG A 18 -2.90 -10.17 -17.87
CA ARG A 18 -3.13 -11.54 -18.36
C ARG A 18 -4.11 -12.27 -17.45
N PHE A 19 -3.97 -12.11 -16.13
CA PHE A 19 -4.87 -12.72 -15.14
C PHE A 19 -6.35 -12.39 -15.41
N GLU A 20 -6.63 -11.13 -15.78
CA GLU A 20 -8.00 -10.70 -16.13
C GLU A 20 -8.59 -11.46 -17.30
N LYS A 21 -7.74 -11.82 -18.28
CA LYS A 21 -8.13 -12.53 -19.51
C LYS A 21 -8.16 -14.05 -19.35
N LEU A 22 -7.61 -14.59 -18.27
CA LEU A 22 -7.68 -16.03 -17.99
C LEU A 22 -9.11 -16.43 -17.62
N GLU A 23 -9.55 -17.59 -18.08
CA GLU A 23 -10.82 -18.16 -17.65
C GLU A 23 -10.78 -18.61 -16.17
N PRO A 24 -11.87 -18.47 -15.40
CA PRO A 24 -13.12 -17.80 -15.78
C PRO A 24 -12.96 -16.27 -15.90
N SER A 25 -13.42 -15.70 -17.01
CA SER A 25 -13.36 -14.25 -17.28
C SER A 25 -14.62 -13.48 -16.86
N GLU A 26 -15.75 -14.19 -16.71
CA GLU A 26 -17.07 -13.63 -16.39
C GLU A 26 -17.85 -14.46 -15.35
N GLY A 27 -18.97 -13.89 -14.89
CA GLY A 27 -19.90 -14.56 -13.98
C GLY A 27 -19.38 -14.70 -12.54
N LYS A 28 -20.16 -15.37 -11.69
CA LYS A 28 -19.85 -15.52 -10.25
C LYS A 28 -18.56 -16.31 -10.00
N ILE A 29 -18.28 -17.29 -10.86
CA ILE A 29 -17.11 -18.16 -10.71
C ILE A 29 -15.78 -17.43 -10.94
N ARG A 30 -15.80 -16.31 -11.68
CA ARG A 30 -14.65 -15.40 -11.86
C ARG A 30 -14.02 -15.02 -10.53
N GLN A 31 -14.83 -14.75 -9.50
CA GLN A 31 -14.34 -14.31 -8.19
C GLN A 31 -13.45 -15.37 -7.49
N TYR A 32 -13.63 -16.66 -7.80
CA TYR A 32 -12.84 -17.75 -7.23
C TYR A 32 -11.53 -18.02 -7.98
N LYS A 33 -11.31 -17.37 -9.13
CA LYS A 33 -10.06 -17.46 -9.87
C LYS A 33 -8.91 -16.91 -9.04
N THR A 34 -7.84 -17.68 -8.93
CA THR A 34 -6.63 -17.32 -8.21
C THR A 34 -5.40 -17.82 -8.98
N ALA A 35 -4.36 -17.01 -9.04
CA ALA A 35 -3.04 -17.41 -9.52
C ALA A 35 -2.05 -17.36 -8.36
N ILE A 36 -1.22 -18.39 -8.21
CA ILE A 36 -0.23 -18.49 -7.14
C ILE A 36 1.16 -18.54 -7.76
N PHE A 37 2.02 -17.61 -7.37
CA PHE A 37 3.43 -17.56 -7.74
C PHE A 37 4.24 -18.10 -6.58
N ILE A 38 4.88 -19.26 -6.77
CA ILE A 38 5.69 -19.91 -5.75
C ILE A 38 7.17 -19.67 -6.09
N PHE A 39 7.95 -19.25 -5.09
CA PHE A 39 9.37 -18.93 -5.24
C PHE A 39 10.20 -19.88 -4.38
N PRO A 40 10.42 -21.13 -4.81
CA PRO A 40 11.10 -22.14 -4.01
C PRO A 40 12.58 -21.81 -3.76
N ASP A 41 13.20 -20.99 -4.61
CA ASP A 41 14.60 -20.58 -4.50
C ASP A 41 14.81 -19.34 -3.61
N ILE A 42 13.75 -18.81 -2.99
CA ILE A 42 13.87 -17.77 -1.97
C ILE A 42 13.93 -18.45 -0.61
N GLU A 43 15.06 -18.30 0.06
CA GLU A 43 15.26 -18.81 1.42
C GLU A 43 14.28 -18.18 2.42
N ALA A 44 13.94 -18.92 3.47
CA ALA A 44 12.93 -18.51 4.44
C ALA A 44 13.30 -17.18 5.15
N GLU A 45 14.59 -16.97 5.40
CA GLU A 45 15.15 -15.80 6.05
C GLU A 45 15.01 -14.54 5.17
N ASP A 46 15.09 -14.71 3.85
CA ASP A 46 15.03 -13.63 2.86
C ASP A 46 13.59 -13.32 2.40
N ALA A 47 12.64 -14.19 2.75
CA ALA A 47 11.27 -14.14 2.27
C ALA A 47 10.56 -12.85 2.67
N HIS A 48 10.68 -12.43 3.94
CA HIS A 48 10.08 -11.19 4.42
C HIS A 48 10.60 -9.98 3.63
N GLU A 49 11.93 -9.83 3.49
CA GLU A 49 12.49 -8.67 2.80
C GLU A 49 12.26 -8.68 1.28
N THR A 50 11.91 -9.83 0.70
CA THR A 50 11.75 -9.99 -0.74
C THR A 50 10.28 -10.00 -1.16
N VAL A 51 9.47 -10.88 -0.56
CA VAL A 51 8.05 -11.02 -0.89
C VAL A 51 7.26 -9.79 -0.46
N ASP A 52 7.43 -9.32 0.77
CA ASP A 52 6.66 -8.16 1.27
C ASP A 52 7.06 -6.90 0.53
N TYR A 53 8.34 -6.76 0.20
CA TYR A 53 8.82 -5.65 -0.62
C TYR A 53 8.17 -5.64 -2.00
N VAL A 54 8.19 -6.78 -2.70
CA VAL A 54 7.60 -6.89 -4.04
C VAL A 54 6.09 -6.67 -3.97
N GLN A 55 5.41 -7.25 -2.98
CA GLN A 55 3.98 -7.06 -2.76
C GLN A 55 3.66 -5.58 -2.55
N ALA A 56 4.38 -4.88 -1.67
CA ALA A 56 4.16 -3.47 -1.40
C ALA A 56 4.39 -2.60 -2.65
N GLN A 57 5.37 -2.94 -3.49
CA GLN A 57 5.65 -2.22 -4.73
C GLN A 57 4.50 -2.31 -5.74
N VAL A 58 3.93 -3.51 -5.93
CA VAL A 58 2.92 -3.72 -6.97
C VAL A 58 1.49 -3.54 -6.45
N LYS A 59 1.26 -3.59 -5.14
CA LYS A 59 -0.07 -3.58 -4.49
C LYS A 59 -0.99 -2.51 -5.05
N ARG A 60 -0.49 -1.28 -5.17
CA ARG A 60 -1.29 -0.17 -5.69
C ARG A 60 -1.86 -0.45 -7.08
N MET A 61 -1.01 -0.88 -8.01
CA MET A 61 -1.41 -1.14 -9.39
C MET A 61 -2.36 -2.36 -9.48
N PHE A 62 -2.23 -3.34 -8.59
CA PHE A 62 -3.21 -4.43 -8.48
C PHE A 62 -4.57 -3.92 -7.99
N VAL A 63 -4.60 -3.09 -6.95
CA VAL A 63 -5.85 -2.52 -6.40
C VAL A 63 -6.57 -1.63 -7.42
N GLU A 64 -5.84 -0.77 -8.15
CA GLU A 64 -6.38 0.04 -9.25
C GLU A 64 -7.00 -0.81 -10.37
N ARG A 65 -6.61 -2.09 -10.49
CA ARG A 65 -7.14 -3.04 -11.47
C ARG A 65 -8.24 -3.95 -10.90
N GLY A 66 -8.71 -3.69 -9.68
CA GLY A 66 -9.69 -4.55 -9.00
C GLY A 66 -9.16 -5.93 -8.64
N LEU A 67 -7.84 -6.05 -8.49
CA LEU A 67 -7.15 -7.26 -8.06
C LEU A 67 -6.60 -7.06 -6.65
N MET A 68 -6.44 -8.17 -5.94
CA MET A 68 -5.72 -8.22 -4.68
C MET A 68 -4.50 -9.10 -4.84
N ILE A 69 -3.38 -8.69 -4.26
CA ILE A 69 -2.14 -9.46 -4.16
C ILE A 69 -1.79 -9.67 -2.69
N GLY A 70 -1.66 -10.93 -2.27
CA GLY A 70 -1.30 -11.32 -0.91
C GLY A 70 0.07 -11.95 -0.84
N GLU A 71 0.83 -11.58 0.17
CA GLU A 71 2.13 -12.13 0.56
C GLU A 71 1.97 -13.33 1.49
N PHE A 72 2.75 -14.38 1.25
CA PHE A 72 2.75 -15.60 2.05
C PHE A 72 4.18 -16.10 2.22
N HIS A 73 4.59 -16.34 3.46
CA HIS A 73 5.88 -16.92 3.81
C HIS A 73 5.90 -17.36 5.27
N SER A 74 6.86 -18.21 5.65
CA SER A 74 6.96 -18.83 6.98
C SER A 74 7.04 -17.81 8.13
N ALA A 75 7.71 -16.68 7.91
CA ALA A 75 7.90 -15.62 8.90
C ALA A 75 6.75 -14.59 8.96
N ASN A 76 5.67 -14.75 8.20
CA ASN A 76 4.58 -13.76 8.17
C ASN A 76 3.84 -13.73 9.53
N ASN A 77 3.73 -12.53 10.11
CA ASN A 77 3.11 -12.32 11.43
C ASN A 77 1.75 -11.64 11.38
N ALA A 78 1.15 -11.49 10.18
CA ALA A 78 -0.22 -11.01 10.05
C ALA A 78 -1.17 -12.04 10.69
N THR A 79 -1.97 -11.56 11.64
CA THR A 79 -2.94 -12.39 12.35
C THR A 79 -4.29 -12.42 11.63
N GLY A 80 -5.08 -13.46 11.87
CA GLY A 80 -6.41 -13.57 11.31
C GLY A 80 -7.37 -12.53 11.91
N LEU A 81 -8.23 -11.95 11.06
CA LEU A 81 -9.21 -10.92 11.46
C LEU A 81 -10.15 -11.31 12.61
N ARG A 82 -10.35 -12.62 12.85
CA ARG A 82 -11.25 -13.16 13.89
C ARG A 82 -10.52 -13.94 14.98
N ASN A 83 -9.23 -14.20 14.81
CA ASN A 83 -8.42 -14.97 15.75
C ASN A 83 -6.97 -14.53 15.67
N THR A 84 -6.52 -13.80 16.69
CA THR A 84 -5.16 -13.26 16.77
C THR A 84 -4.10 -14.34 16.95
N SER A 85 -4.47 -15.55 17.33
CA SER A 85 -3.56 -16.69 17.48
C SER A 85 -3.40 -17.50 16.19
N PHE A 86 -4.10 -17.13 15.11
CA PHE A 86 -4.02 -17.78 13.82
C PHE A 86 -3.27 -16.92 12.81
N TYR A 87 -2.29 -17.51 12.11
CA TYR A 87 -1.43 -16.82 11.13
C TYR A 87 -1.70 -17.37 9.73
N PRO A 88 -2.76 -16.89 9.04
CA PRO A 88 -3.25 -17.47 7.79
C PRO A 88 -2.27 -17.34 6.62
N LEU A 89 -1.30 -16.44 6.71
CA LEU A 89 -0.36 -16.13 5.63
C LEU A 89 0.94 -16.91 5.71
N ARG A 90 1.06 -17.87 6.64
CA ARG A 90 2.25 -18.70 6.76
C ARG A 90 2.22 -19.90 5.82
N THR A 91 3.22 -19.99 4.97
CA THR A 91 3.45 -21.10 4.03
C THR A 91 4.90 -21.58 4.11
N PRO A 92 5.19 -22.86 3.82
CA PRO A 92 6.56 -23.37 3.82
C PRO A 92 7.41 -22.74 2.71
N TYR A 93 6.80 -22.47 1.55
CA TYR A 93 7.45 -21.80 0.43
C TYR A 93 6.93 -20.37 0.30
N PRO A 94 7.80 -19.37 0.10
CA PRO A 94 7.38 -18.01 -0.17
C PRO A 94 6.52 -17.94 -1.43
N CYS A 95 5.37 -17.28 -1.36
CA CYS A 95 4.49 -17.12 -2.51
C CYS A 95 3.71 -15.80 -2.51
N LEU A 96 3.26 -15.43 -3.72
CA LEU A 96 2.34 -14.31 -3.95
C LEU A 96 1.07 -14.85 -4.60
N ALA A 97 -0.09 -14.54 -4.02
CA ALA A 97 -1.37 -14.94 -4.56
C ALA A 97 -2.11 -13.75 -5.17
N VAL A 98 -2.54 -13.88 -6.42
CA VAL A 98 -3.34 -12.90 -7.15
C VAL A 98 -4.76 -13.42 -7.27
N ARG A 99 -5.73 -12.60 -6.89
CA ARG A 99 -7.16 -12.88 -7.11
C ARG A 99 -7.93 -11.60 -7.41
N HIS A 100 -9.20 -11.74 -7.79
CA HIS A 100 -10.10 -10.59 -7.78
C HIS A 100 -10.29 -10.06 -6.36
N MET A 101 -10.26 -8.74 -6.23
CA MET A 101 -10.57 -8.07 -4.98
C MET A 101 -12.02 -8.34 -4.59
N VAL A 102 -12.30 -8.33 -3.29
CA VAL A 102 -13.64 -8.42 -2.72
C VAL A 102 -13.85 -7.26 -1.74
N PRO A 103 -15.10 -6.85 -1.44
CA PRO A 103 -15.33 -5.70 -0.56
C PRO A 103 -14.68 -5.82 0.81
N GLY A 104 -14.60 -7.04 1.35
CA GLY A 104 -13.95 -7.32 2.62
C GLY A 104 -12.46 -6.99 2.65
N ASP A 105 -11.82 -6.81 1.49
CA ASP A 105 -10.40 -6.43 1.39
C ASP A 105 -10.13 -4.99 1.79
N PHE A 106 -11.17 -4.17 2.00
CA PHE A 106 -11.05 -2.78 2.46
C PHE A 106 -10.10 -2.65 3.67
N VAL A 107 -10.13 -3.59 4.62
CA VAL A 107 -9.29 -3.54 5.82
C VAL A 107 -7.79 -3.49 5.50
N PHE A 108 -7.38 -4.01 4.33
CA PHE A 108 -6.00 -4.00 3.87
C PHE A 108 -5.59 -2.71 3.15
N MET A 109 -6.52 -1.75 2.98
CA MET A 109 -6.24 -0.43 2.40
C MET A 109 -5.86 0.59 3.48
N THR A 110 -6.22 0.30 4.74
CA THR A 110 -6.07 1.20 5.90
C THR A 110 -5.11 0.65 6.95
N LEU A 111 -4.11 -0.14 6.54
CA LEU A 111 -3.13 -0.67 7.48
C LEU A 111 -2.32 0.48 8.10
N ASP A 112 -2.13 0.44 9.41
CA ASP A 112 -1.41 1.49 10.16
C ASP A 112 0.07 1.60 9.75
N SER A 113 0.63 0.56 9.15
CA SER A 113 1.99 0.56 8.59
C SER A 113 2.12 1.39 7.31
N TYR A 114 1.02 1.77 6.66
CA TYR A 114 1.04 2.58 5.45
C TYR A 114 1.09 4.06 5.75
N ASP A 115 1.90 4.77 4.99
CA ASP A 115 1.87 6.22 4.98
C ASP A 115 0.54 6.73 4.39
N ILE A 116 0.20 7.97 4.73
CA ILE A 116 -1.09 8.56 4.36
C ILE A 116 -1.25 8.73 2.84
N ASP A 117 -0.15 8.96 2.11
CA ASP A 117 -0.21 9.12 0.65
C ASP A 117 -0.53 7.79 -0.02
N LEU A 118 0.01 6.68 0.50
CA LEU A 118 -0.33 5.33 0.04
C LEU A 118 -1.75 4.95 0.41
N GLN A 119 -2.21 5.19 1.65
CA GLN A 119 -3.58 4.88 2.06
C GLN A 119 -4.61 5.57 1.16
N VAL A 120 -4.43 6.86 0.85
CA VAL A 120 -5.31 7.61 -0.07
C VAL A 120 -5.38 6.94 -1.45
N LYS A 121 -4.24 6.54 -2.02
CA LYS A 121 -4.19 5.88 -3.34
C LYS A 121 -4.87 4.51 -3.33
N LEU A 122 -4.64 3.71 -2.30
CA LEU A 122 -5.25 2.39 -2.16
C LEU A 122 -6.78 2.49 -1.97
N LEU A 123 -7.23 3.41 -1.13
CA LEU A 123 -8.65 3.67 -0.92
C LEU A 123 -9.33 4.22 -2.18
N GLN A 124 -8.64 5.09 -2.93
CA GLN A 124 -9.13 5.55 -4.23
C GLN A 124 -9.34 4.38 -5.19
N GLY A 125 -8.33 3.54 -5.42
CA GLY A 125 -8.45 2.39 -6.32
C GLY A 125 -9.54 1.40 -5.86
N PHE A 126 -9.68 1.18 -4.54
CA PHE A 126 -10.78 0.38 -4.00
C PHE A 126 -12.16 0.97 -4.33
N LEU A 127 -12.32 2.30 -4.19
CA LEU A 127 -13.57 3.00 -4.47
C LEU A 127 -13.87 3.12 -5.97
N GLU A 128 -12.87 3.13 -6.83
CA GLU A 128 -13.07 3.02 -8.29
C GLU A 128 -13.68 1.67 -8.67
N VAL A 129 -13.36 0.60 -7.91
CA VAL A 129 -13.86 -0.76 -8.17
C VAL A 129 -15.22 -1.03 -7.54
N PHE A 130 -15.47 -0.53 -6.32
CA PHE A 130 -16.68 -0.85 -5.54
C PHE A 130 -17.57 0.35 -5.22
N GLY A 131 -17.23 1.56 -5.69
CA GLY A 131 -17.86 2.81 -5.26
C GLY A 131 -19.37 2.90 -5.53
N ASP A 132 -19.81 2.25 -6.60
CA ASP A 132 -21.22 2.15 -7.02
C ASP A 132 -22.04 1.27 -6.08
N GLU A 133 -21.38 0.40 -5.31
CA GLU A 133 -22.00 -0.50 -4.35
C GLU A 133 -22.17 0.13 -2.97
N GLY A 134 -22.55 1.41 -2.95
CA GLY A 134 -22.61 2.24 -1.74
C GLY A 134 -23.55 1.75 -0.63
N HIS A 135 -24.38 0.74 -0.90
CA HIS A 135 -25.20 0.08 0.11
C HIS A 135 -24.37 -0.81 1.05
N ARG A 136 -23.25 -1.36 0.59
CA ARG A 136 -22.37 -2.25 1.38
C ARG A 136 -21.69 -1.51 2.52
N LYS A 137 -21.54 -2.17 3.66
CA LYS A 137 -20.92 -1.60 4.86
C LYS A 137 -19.47 -1.21 4.58
N GLU A 138 -18.72 -2.10 3.93
CA GLU A 138 -17.31 -1.95 3.60
C GLU A 138 -17.08 -0.73 2.71
N VAL A 139 -17.95 -0.48 1.73
CA VAL A 139 -17.87 0.69 0.85
C VAL A 139 -18.13 1.98 1.62
N LYS A 140 -19.10 1.99 2.55
CA LYS A 140 -19.35 3.15 3.41
C LYS A 140 -18.16 3.44 4.33
N GLU A 141 -17.54 2.40 4.89
CA GLU A 141 -16.34 2.53 5.72
C GLU A 141 -15.13 3.00 4.91
N ALA A 142 -14.96 2.49 3.68
CA ALA A 142 -13.94 2.94 2.74
C ALA A 142 -14.08 4.43 2.39
N LYS A 143 -15.29 4.91 2.10
CA LYS A 143 -15.54 6.34 1.83
C LYS A 143 -15.16 7.21 3.03
N LYS A 144 -15.58 6.83 4.25
CA LYS A 144 -15.21 7.56 5.48
C LYS A 144 -13.70 7.57 5.71
N ALA A 145 -13.03 6.44 5.51
CA ALA A 145 -11.58 6.33 5.65
C ALA A 145 -10.86 7.20 4.61
N PHE A 146 -11.34 7.21 3.37
CA PHE A 146 -10.80 8.01 2.28
C PHE A 146 -10.89 9.52 2.56
N ASP A 147 -12.06 9.99 3.00
CA ASP A 147 -12.28 11.40 3.36
C ASP A 147 -11.33 11.83 4.48
N LYS A 148 -11.24 11.01 5.55
CA LYS A 148 -10.32 11.25 6.66
C LYS A 148 -8.86 11.30 6.20
N ALA A 149 -8.44 10.31 5.42
CA ALA A 149 -7.06 10.22 4.95
C ALA A 149 -6.68 11.39 4.04
N THR A 150 -7.60 11.83 3.19
CA THR A 150 -7.42 12.98 2.28
C THR A 150 -7.25 14.29 3.07
N ILE A 151 -8.07 14.52 4.10
CA ILE A 151 -7.93 15.69 4.99
C ILE A 151 -6.56 15.69 5.67
N MET A 152 -6.12 14.54 6.19
CA MET A 152 -4.81 14.39 6.83
C MET A 152 -3.66 14.65 5.83
N GLN A 153 -3.78 14.13 4.61
CA GLN A 153 -2.81 14.33 3.53
C GLN A 153 -2.66 15.82 3.17
N ILE A 154 -3.78 16.53 2.98
CA ILE A 154 -3.79 17.96 2.66
C ILE A 154 -3.18 18.77 3.80
N THR A 155 -3.58 18.48 5.05
CA THR A 155 -3.06 19.15 6.25
C THR A 155 -1.54 18.99 6.36
N ALA A 156 -1.02 17.77 6.14
CA ALA A 156 0.42 17.50 6.16
C ALA A 156 1.18 18.23 5.05
N LYS A 157 0.59 18.37 3.85
CA LYS A 157 1.18 19.13 2.73
C LYS A 157 1.22 20.64 3.05
N LEU A 158 0.14 21.19 3.61
CA LEU A 158 0.09 22.60 4.02
C LEU A 158 1.12 22.93 5.12
N ASN A 159 1.26 22.07 6.12
CA ASN A 159 2.24 22.26 7.19
C ASN A 159 3.68 22.22 6.67
N ARG A 160 3.99 21.29 5.75
CA ARG A 160 5.31 21.23 5.08
C ARG A 160 5.60 22.49 4.25
N SER A 161 4.60 23.06 3.60
CA SER A 161 4.74 24.31 2.84
C SER A 161 5.04 25.50 3.76
N LYS A 162 4.34 25.62 4.90
CA LYS A 162 4.57 26.69 5.87
C LYS A 162 5.97 26.61 6.49
N ALA A 163 6.42 25.42 6.86
CA ALA A 163 7.76 25.21 7.42
C ALA A 163 8.88 25.59 6.44
N LYS A 164 8.72 25.32 5.14
CA LYS A 164 9.67 25.75 4.09
C LYS A 164 9.69 27.27 3.87
N SER A 165 8.56 27.96 4.06
CA SER A 165 8.53 29.43 3.97
C SER A 165 9.19 30.14 5.16
N THR A 166 9.15 29.55 6.36
CA THR A 166 9.75 30.14 7.56
C THR A 166 11.26 29.93 7.67
N SER A 167 11.82 28.91 7.00
CA SER A 167 13.27 28.66 6.97
C SER A 167 14.05 29.53 5.97
N ASN A 168 13.36 30.28 5.10
CA ASN A 168 13.96 31.15 4.09
C ASN A 168 13.93 32.65 4.46
N ALA A 169 13.62 33.00 5.72
CA ALA A 169 13.70 34.39 6.18
C ALA A 169 15.18 34.82 6.29
N PRO A 170 15.63 35.90 5.62
CA PRO A 170 17.00 36.37 5.76
C PRO A 170 17.23 36.90 7.17
N SER A 171 18.28 36.42 7.83
CA SER A 171 18.76 36.94 9.09
C SER A 171 19.14 38.42 8.93
N SER A 172 18.30 39.32 9.44
CA SER A 172 18.64 40.73 9.55
C SER A 172 19.70 40.90 10.63
N GLU A 173 20.96 41.10 10.23
CA GLU A 173 22.02 41.60 11.10
C GLU A 173 21.59 42.96 11.69
N GLY A 174 21.53 43.05 13.02
CA GLY A 174 21.28 44.29 13.74
C GLY A 174 22.48 45.25 13.63
N PRO A 175 22.26 46.58 13.71
CA PRO A 175 23.30 47.56 13.50
C PRO A 175 24.34 47.54 14.64
N ARG A 176 25.63 47.39 14.28
CA ARG A 176 26.77 47.61 15.17
C ARG A 176 26.77 49.05 15.68
N ALA A 177 26.53 49.23 16.97
CA ALA A 177 26.78 50.49 17.65
C ALA A 177 28.30 50.76 17.67
N ALA A 178 28.72 51.86 17.04
CA ALA A 178 30.06 52.39 17.15
C ALA A 178 30.25 53.00 18.54
N GLY A 179 31.11 52.38 19.36
CA GLY A 179 31.57 52.93 20.63
C GLY A 179 32.70 53.92 20.39
N THR A 180 32.44 55.19 20.71
CA THR A 180 33.40 56.29 20.75
C THR A 180 34.30 56.16 22.00
N GLN A 181 35.62 56.19 21.81
CA GLN A 181 36.61 56.40 22.88
C GLN A 181 36.73 57.90 23.18
N SER A 182 36.75 58.29 24.46
CA SER A 182 37.52 59.45 24.94
C SER A 182 37.69 59.43 26.46
N CYS A 183 38.93 59.72 26.87
CA CYS A 183 39.49 60.07 28.18
C CYS A 183 39.67 58.96 29.23
#